data_AF-A0A2G6N5N4-F1
#
_entry.id   AF-A0A2G6N5N4-F1
#
_cell.length_a   1.000
_cell.length_b   1.000
_cell.length_c   1.000
_cell.angle_alpha   90.00
_cell.angle_beta   90.00
_cell.angle_gamma   90.00
#
_symmetry.space_group_name_H-M   'P 1'
#
loop_
_entity.id
_entity.type
_entity.pdbx_description
1 polymer ?
#
loop_
_entity_poly.entity_id
_entity_poly.type
_entity_poly.pdbx_seq_one_letter_code
_entity_poly.pdbx_strand_id
1 'polypeptide(L)'
;MTPQRTGSCGFTLVEIIVTLTVSSILVVLLLQFLGTSVSRSAQPLEAFRQEMVLQSLMENMNADYKHLLLTDMTPLDTFKARVECNHYGSYTVLTSAFITFNDTTHTEIPCNPTPNDCKVLKIAIASGDHSMTALFSR
;
A
#
# COMPACT_ATOMS: atom_id res chain seq x y z
N MET A 1 51.08 -30.36 54.74
CA MET A 1 49.93 -29.78 54.01
C MET A 1 49.78 -28.34 54.43
N THR A 2 50.22 -27.41 53.59
CA THR A 2 50.03 -25.96 53.80
C THR A 2 48.78 -25.51 53.06
N PRO A 3 47.89 -24.70 53.66
CA PRO A 3 46.71 -24.22 52.96
C PRO A 3 47.10 -23.07 52.02
N GLN A 4 46.79 -23.19 50.73
CA GLN A 4 46.80 -22.06 49.81
C GLN A 4 45.60 -21.16 50.14
N ARG A 5 45.87 -19.90 50.48
CA ARG A 5 44.83 -18.85 50.54
C ARG A 5 44.43 -18.49 49.12
N THR A 6 43.18 -18.76 48.75
CA THR A 6 42.56 -18.21 47.55
C THR A 6 42.38 -16.71 47.76
N GLY A 7 43.05 -15.90 46.93
CA GLY A 7 42.90 -14.45 46.96
C GLY A 7 41.48 -14.05 46.57
N SER A 8 40.81 -13.29 47.43
CA SER A 8 39.52 -12.68 47.14
C SER A 8 39.71 -11.60 46.08
N CYS A 9 39.49 -11.93 44.81
CA CYS A 9 39.45 -10.95 43.72
C CYS A 9 38.15 -10.14 43.83
N GLY A 10 38.18 -9.04 44.59
CA GLY A 10 37.10 -8.06 44.65
C GLY A 10 37.27 -6.98 43.58
N PHE A 11 36.16 -6.46 43.06
CA PHE A 11 36.14 -5.31 42.16
C PHE A 11 36.54 -4.02 42.90
N THR A 12 37.29 -3.14 42.24
CA THR A 12 37.63 -1.83 42.82
C THR A 12 36.47 -0.85 42.65
N LEU A 13 36.34 0.11 43.58
CA LEU A 13 35.30 1.14 43.50
C LEU A 13 35.42 1.98 42.21
N VAL A 14 36.64 2.22 41.75
CA VAL A 14 36.92 2.95 40.51
C VAL A 14 36.46 2.15 39.28
N GLU A 15 36.69 0.83 39.26
CA GLU A 15 36.26 -0.04 38.15
C GLU A 15 34.73 -0.07 37.99
N ILE A 16 33.98 -0.07 39.10
CA ILE A 16 32.52 0.02 39.07
C ILE A 16 32.05 1.37 38.49
N ILE A 17 32.67 2.49 38.90
CA ILE A 17 32.30 3.81 38.38
C ILE A 17 32.60 3.90 36.87
N VAL A 18 33.76 3.40 36.43
CA VAL A 18 34.15 3.45 35.01
C VAL A 18 33.25 2.56 34.15
N THR A 19 32.93 1.34 34.61
CA THR A 19 32.03 0.45 33.86
C THR A 19 30.62 0.99 33.75
N LEU A 20 30.08 1.60 34.81
CA LEU A 20 28.76 2.24 34.78
C LEU A 20 28.72 3.46 33.85
N THR A 21 29.76 4.29 33.85
CA THR A 21 29.82 5.47 32.97
C THR A 21 29.90 5.07 31.50
N VAL A 22 30.80 4.12 31.16
CA VAL A 22 30.92 3.61 29.78
C VAL A 22 29.63 2.90 29.35
N SER A 23 29.03 2.08 30.21
CA SER A 23 27.74 1.42 29.92
C SER A 23 26.63 2.44 29.66
N SER A 24 26.53 3.51 30.45
CA SER A 24 25.50 4.54 30.27
C SER A 24 25.60 5.24 28.92
N ILE A 25 26.81 5.57 28.47
CA ILE A 25 27.05 6.20 27.17
C ILE A 25 26.63 5.24 26.05
N LEU A 26 27.01 3.97 26.16
CA LEU A 26 26.70 2.95 25.16
C LEU A 26 25.20 2.67 25.07
N VAL A 27 24.49 2.64 26.21
CA VAL A 27 23.03 2.50 26.28
C VAL A 27 22.33 3.70 25.63
N VAL A 28 22.79 4.93 25.91
CA VAL A 28 22.20 6.14 25.31
C VAL A 28 22.36 6.14 23.79
N LEU A 29 23.53 5.76 23.28
CA LEU A 29 23.77 5.63 21.85
C LEU A 29 22.84 4.56 21.23
N LEU A 30 22.70 3.39 21.85
CA LEU A 30 21.78 2.35 21.40
C LEU A 30 20.33 2.86 21.35
N LEU A 31 19.85 3.56 22.38
CA LEU A 31 18.49 4.08 22.42
C LEU A 31 18.21 5.10 21.30
N GLN A 32 19.19 5.89 20.88
CA GLN A 32 19.04 6.82 19.75
C GLN A 32 18.88 6.09 18.40
N PHE A 33 19.64 5.01 18.19
CA PHE A 33 19.53 4.18 16.97
C PHE A 33 18.25 3.33 16.94
N LEU A 34 17.85 2.76 18.08
CA LEU A 34 16.62 1.97 18.17
C LEU A 34 15.36 2.85 18.15
N GLY A 35 15.36 4.00 18.82
CA GLY A 35 14.19 4.90 18.89
C GLY A 35 13.79 5.49 17.52
N THR A 36 14.77 5.74 16.66
CA THR A 36 14.55 6.23 15.29
C THR A 36 14.13 5.12 14.32
N SER A 37 14.58 3.88 14.54
CA SER A 37 14.25 2.73 13.69
C SER A 37 12.86 2.17 13.98
N VAL A 38 12.46 2.08 15.26
CA VAL A 38 11.14 1.54 15.66
C VAL A 38 10.00 2.46 15.26
N SER A 39 10.20 3.78 15.31
CA SER A 39 9.16 4.77 14.92
C SER A 39 8.87 4.79 13.42
N ARG A 40 9.83 4.38 12.57
CA ARG A 40 9.64 4.30 11.11
C ARG A 40 9.06 2.98 10.62
N SER A 41 8.87 1.96 11.46
CA SER A 41 8.37 0.65 11.02
C SER A 41 6.84 0.57 10.88
N ALA A 42 6.08 1.42 11.58
CA ALA A 42 4.61 1.39 11.52
C ALA A 42 4.03 2.08 10.27
N GLN A 43 4.67 3.15 9.81
CA GLN A 43 4.25 3.92 8.63
C GLN A 43 4.22 3.09 7.33
N PRO A 44 5.26 2.29 6.98
CA PRO A 44 5.22 1.47 5.77
C PRO A 44 4.19 0.33 5.87
N LEU A 45 3.90 -0.17 7.08
CA LEU A 45 2.92 -1.23 7.26
C LEU A 45 1.49 -0.75 6.96
N GLU A 46 1.12 0.43 7.43
CA GLU A 46 -0.22 0.99 7.18
C GLU A 46 -0.40 1.40 5.72
N ALA A 47 0.62 1.98 5.08
CA ALA A 47 0.60 2.25 3.64
C ALA A 47 0.43 0.94 2.83
N PHE A 48 1.21 -0.09 3.15
CA PHE A 48 1.12 -1.39 2.49
C PHE A 48 -0.24 -2.06 2.66
N ARG A 49 -0.86 -1.94 3.84
CA ARG A 49 -2.23 -2.43 4.07
C ARG A 49 -3.25 -1.73 3.18
N GLN A 50 -3.15 -0.42 3.04
CA GLN A 50 -4.06 0.35 2.18
C GLN A 50 -3.89 -0.02 0.70
N GLU A 51 -2.65 -0.22 0.24
CA GLU A 51 -2.36 -0.70 -1.11
C GLU A 51 -2.93 -2.10 -1.37
N MET A 52 -2.77 -3.04 -0.43
CA MET A 52 -3.33 -4.40 -0.57
C MET A 52 -4.86 -4.40 -0.68
N VAL A 53 -5.54 -3.54 0.08
CA VAL A 53 -7.01 -3.39 -0.02
C VAL A 53 -7.41 -2.91 -1.41
N LEU A 54 -6.74 -1.88 -1.92
CA LEU A 54 -7.00 -1.33 -3.25
C LEU A 54 -6.72 -2.35 -4.35
N GLN A 55 -5.65 -3.15 -4.20
CA GLN A 55 -5.29 -4.21 -5.13
C GLN A 55 -6.30 -5.35 -5.13
N SER A 56 -6.74 -5.83 -3.95
CA SER A 56 -7.76 -6.86 -3.83
C SER A 56 -9.10 -6.41 -4.45
N LEU A 57 -9.45 -5.14 -4.26
CA LEU A 57 -10.64 -4.55 -4.86
C LEU A 57 -10.55 -4.52 -6.39
N MET A 58 -9.41 -4.10 -6.94
CA MET A 58 -9.19 -4.08 -8.39
C MET A 58 -9.18 -5.49 -8.99
N GLU A 59 -8.68 -6.48 -8.26
CA GLU A 59 -8.72 -7.88 -8.68
C GLU A 59 -10.15 -8.42 -8.73
N ASN A 60 -10.98 -8.12 -7.72
CA ASN A 60 -12.40 -8.47 -7.71
C ASN A 60 -13.15 -7.80 -8.88
N MET A 61 -12.87 -6.51 -9.14
CA MET A 61 -13.43 -5.78 -10.29
C MET A 61 -13.04 -6.44 -11.61
N ASN A 62 -11.77 -6.80 -11.78
CA ASN A 62 -11.29 -7.45 -13.00
C ASN A 62 -11.87 -8.86 -13.19
N ALA A 63 -12.02 -9.62 -12.11
CA ALA A 63 -12.65 -10.93 -12.15
C ALA A 63 -14.13 -10.84 -12.56
N ASP A 64 -14.87 -9.90 -12.00
CA ASP A 64 -16.26 -9.67 -12.38
C ASP A 64 -16.39 -9.15 -13.81
N TYR A 65 -15.53 -8.23 -14.23
CA TYR A 65 -15.51 -7.75 -15.61
C TYR A 65 -15.30 -8.90 -16.61
N LYS A 66 -14.34 -9.79 -16.34
CA LYS A 66 -14.12 -10.99 -17.15
C LYS A 66 -15.32 -11.93 -17.17
N HIS A 67 -16.02 -12.06 -16.05
CA HIS A 67 -17.26 -12.83 -16.00
C HIS A 67 -18.38 -12.17 -16.83
N LEU A 68 -18.54 -10.85 -16.74
CA LEU A 68 -19.50 -10.08 -17.52
C LEU A 68 -19.24 -10.18 -19.02
N LEU A 69 -17.97 -10.17 -19.45
CA LEU A 69 -17.60 -10.39 -20.86
C LEU A 69 -18.16 -11.70 -21.45
N LEU A 70 -18.39 -12.72 -20.61
CA LEU A 70 -18.89 -14.02 -21.04
C LEU A 70 -20.41 -14.17 -20.87
N THR A 71 -21.03 -13.36 -20.01
CA THR A 71 -22.41 -13.58 -19.52
C THR A 71 -23.38 -12.46 -19.86
N ASP A 72 -22.87 -11.26 -20.16
CA ASP A 72 -23.67 -10.07 -20.42
C ASP A 72 -23.53 -9.61 -21.88
N MET A 73 -24.59 -9.03 -22.44
CA MET A 73 -24.56 -8.43 -23.78
C MET A 73 -23.86 -7.07 -23.79
N THR A 74 -23.92 -6.34 -22.68
CA THR A 74 -23.38 -4.99 -22.47
C THR A 74 -22.44 -4.97 -21.25
N PRO A 75 -21.32 -5.70 -21.30
CA PRO A 75 -20.46 -5.94 -20.13
C PRO A 75 -19.87 -4.66 -19.54
N LEU A 76 -19.47 -3.70 -20.40
CA LEU A 76 -18.88 -2.43 -19.95
C LEU A 76 -19.91 -1.55 -19.23
N ASP A 77 -21.14 -1.46 -19.72
CA ASP A 77 -22.21 -0.68 -19.09
C ASP A 77 -22.63 -1.27 -17.75
N THR A 78 -22.82 -2.58 -17.69
CA THR A 78 -23.15 -3.29 -16.45
C THR A 78 -22.01 -3.14 -15.42
N PHE A 79 -20.76 -3.29 -15.87
CA PHE A 79 -19.60 -3.12 -15.01
C PHE A 79 -19.48 -1.68 -14.49
N LYS A 80 -19.65 -0.68 -15.35
CA LYS A 80 -19.67 0.75 -14.97
C LYS A 80 -20.70 1.03 -13.88
N ALA A 81 -21.94 0.56 -14.06
CA ALA A 81 -23.01 0.74 -13.07
C ALA A 81 -22.67 0.09 -11.72
N ARG A 82 -22.05 -1.11 -11.73
CA ARG A 82 -21.58 -1.77 -10.49
C ARG A 82 -20.48 -0.99 -9.78
N VAL A 83 -19.55 -0.40 -10.54
CA VAL A 83 -18.49 0.44 -9.98
C VAL A 83 -19.08 1.70 -9.33
N GLU A 84 -20.02 2.37 -10.01
CA GLU A 84 -20.67 3.61 -9.53
C GLU A 84 -21.56 3.38 -8.30
N CYS A 85 -22.12 2.18 -8.15
CA CYS A 85 -22.91 1.78 -6.98
C CYS A 85 -22.10 1.12 -5.85
N ASN A 86 -20.75 1.17 -5.89
CA ASN A 86 -19.87 0.59 -4.87
C ASN A 86 -20.08 -0.93 -4.63
N HIS A 87 -20.36 -1.69 -5.69
CA HIS A 87 -20.69 -3.12 -5.58
C HIS A 87 -19.56 -3.97 -4.99
N TYR A 88 -18.30 -3.58 -5.19
CA TYR A 88 -17.13 -4.38 -4.86
C TYR A 88 -16.57 -4.13 -3.46
N GLY A 89 -17.14 -3.19 -2.70
CA GLY A 89 -16.70 -2.83 -1.36
C GLY A 89 -16.71 -1.32 -1.11
N SER A 90 -15.96 -0.89 -0.11
CA SER A 90 -15.84 0.53 0.25
C SER A 90 -14.67 1.18 -0.49
N TYR A 91 -14.97 2.08 -1.41
CA TYR A 91 -14.00 2.90 -2.13
C TYR A 91 -14.68 4.18 -2.65
N THR A 92 -13.88 5.13 -3.10
CA THR A 92 -14.36 6.34 -3.76
C THR A 92 -14.11 6.23 -5.25
N VAL A 93 -15.14 6.43 -6.07
CA VAL A 93 -14.99 6.54 -7.53
C VAL A 93 -14.47 7.94 -7.87
N LEU A 94 -13.26 8.00 -8.42
CA LEU A 94 -12.67 9.25 -8.94
C LEU A 94 -13.09 9.50 -10.38
N THR A 95 -13.09 8.45 -11.21
CA THR A 95 -13.44 8.51 -12.63
C THR A 95 -14.19 7.25 -13.03
N SER A 96 -15.31 7.41 -13.73
CA SER A 96 -16.06 6.33 -14.38
C SER A 96 -16.57 6.80 -15.74
N ALA A 97 -15.67 6.88 -16.73
CA ALA A 97 -15.99 7.49 -18.01
C ALA A 97 -15.54 6.64 -19.19
N PHE A 98 -16.36 6.61 -20.23
CA PHE A 98 -15.96 6.07 -21.51
C PHE A 98 -15.02 7.06 -22.21
N ILE A 99 -13.90 6.56 -22.69
CA ILE A 99 -12.87 7.34 -23.37
C ILE A 99 -12.61 6.76 -24.76
N THR A 100 -12.06 7.61 -25.62
CA THR A 100 -11.45 7.17 -26.87
C THR A 100 -10.14 7.93 -27.07
N PHE A 101 -9.26 7.40 -27.90
CA PHE A 101 -8.04 8.10 -28.28
C PHE A 101 -8.26 8.75 -29.64
N ASN A 102 -7.87 10.01 -29.76
CA ASN A 102 -7.96 10.74 -31.01
C ASN A 102 -6.88 10.23 -31.99
N ASP A 103 -7.24 9.73 -33.16
CA ASP A 103 -6.29 9.15 -34.13
C ASP A 103 -5.23 10.14 -34.66
N THR A 104 -5.50 11.45 -34.59
CA THR A 104 -4.57 12.48 -35.10
C THR A 104 -3.60 12.94 -34.02
N THR A 105 -4.12 13.27 -32.83
CA THR A 105 -3.34 13.85 -31.73
C THR A 105 -2.84 12.81 -30.73
N HIS A 106 -3.33 11.56 -30.81
CA HIS A 106 -3.05 10.47 -29.89
C HIS A 106 -3.37 10.83 -28.43
N THR A 107 -4.31 11.77 -28.22
CA THR A 107 -4.74 12.22 -26.90
C THR A 107 -6.02 11.51 -26.45
N GLU A 108 -6.16 11.34 -25.13
CA GLU A 108 -7.43 10.90 -24.52
C GLU A 108 -8.49 11.98 -24.69
N ILE A 109 -9.63 11.61 -25.25
CA ILE A 109 -10.81 12.46 -25.39
C ILE A 109 -12.04 11.72 -24.85
N PRO A 110 -13.05 12.44 -24.34
CA PRO A 110 -14.31 11.81 -23.93
C PRO A 110 -14.94 11.07 -25.12
N CYS A 111 -15.43 9.86 -24.88
CA CYS A 111 -16.14 9.13 -25.92
C CYS A 111 -17.52 9.74 -26.16
N ASN A 112 -17.86 9.96 -27.44
CA ASN A 112 -19.21 10.33 -27.85
C ASN A 112 -19.92 9.08 -28.42
N PRO A 113 -21.01 8.59 -27.78
CA PRO A 113 -21.67 7.33 -28.15
C PRO A 113 -22.36 7.34 -29.53
N THR A 114 -22.30 8.46 -30.25
CA THR A 114 -22.83 8.60 -31.62
C THR A 114 -21.78 9.28 -32.50
N PRO A 115 -21.27 8.65 -33.57
CA PRO A 115 -21.50 7.28 -34.08
C PRO A 115 -20.56 6.22 -33.47
N ASN A 116 -19.72 6.58 -32.50
CA ASN A 116 -18.68 5.68 -32.01
C ASN A 116 -19.23 4.73 -30.93
N ASP A 117 -19.00 3.43 -31.15
CA ASP A 117 -19.16 2.42 -30.11
C ASP A 117 -18.06 2.65 -29.06
N CYS A 118 -18.44 3.05 -27.84
CA CYS A 118 -17.48 3.39 -26.79
C CYS A 118 -16.85 2.12 -26.21
N LYS A 119 -15.70 1.73 -26.77
CA LYS A 119 -15.05 0.45 -26.47
C LYS A 119 -14.16 0.44 -25.24
N VAL A 120 -13.79 1.61 -24.71
CA VAL A 120 -12.85 1.72 -23.59
C VAL A 120 -13.50 2.49 -22.45
N LEU A 121 -13.56 1.85 -21.29
CA LEU A 121 -14.02 2.41 -20.03
C LEU A 121 -12.82 2.67 -19.13
N LYS A 122 -12.64 3.92 -18.72
CA LYS A 122 -11.65 4.34 -17.73
C LYS A 122 -12.28 4.37 -16.36
N ILE A 123 -11.75 3.55 -15.46
CA ILE A 123 -12.15 3.51 -14.06
C ILE A 123 -10.96 3.96 -13.21
N ALA A 124 -11.18 4.95 -12.35
CA ALA A 124 -10.25 5.34 -11.30
C ALA A 124 -10.96 5.28 -9.96
N ILE A 125 -10.36 4.56 -9.01
CA ILE A 125 -10.87 4.39 -7.65
C ILE A 125 -9.82 4.79 -6.64
N ALA A 126 -10.26 5.24 -5.46
CA ALA A 126 -9.40 5.62 -4.36
C ALA A 126 -9.83 4.98 -3.04
N SER A 127 -8.85 4.74 -2.19
CA SER A 127 -9.02 4.31 -0.80
C SER A 127 -7.97 5.02 0.06
N GLY A 128 -8.42 5.93 0.93
CA GLY A 128 -7.53 6.84 1.65
C GLY A 128 -6.79 7.77 0.69
N ASP A 129 -5.47 7.84 0.83
CA ASP A 129 -4.60 8.69 -0.01
C ASP A 129 -4.08 7.97 -1.28
N HIS A 130 -4.47 6.71 -1.49
CA HIS A 130 -4.03 5.89 -2.61
C HIS A 130 -5.14 5.78 -3.67
N SER A 131 -4.75 5.84 -4.94
CA SER A 131 -5.67 5.69 -6.07
C SER A 131 -5.09 4.76 -7.13
N MET A 132 -5.98 4.06 -7.84
CA MET A 132 -5.62 3.16 -8.92
C MET A 132 -6.54 3.40 -10.11
N THR A 133 -5.95 3.47 -11.30
CA THR A 133 -6.68 3.64 -12.57
C THR A 133 -6.47 2.41 -13.44
N ALA A 134 -7.54 1.90 -14.02
CA ALA A 134 -7.53 0.81 -14.97
C ALA A 134 -8.39 1.16 -16.19
N LEU A 135 -7.98 0.61 -17.35
CA LEU A 135 -8.74 0.69 -18.59
C LEU A 135 -9.34 -0.69 -18.87
N PHE A 136 -10.64 -0.71 -19.11
CA PHE A 136 -11.39 -1.91 -19.46
C PHE A 136 -11.89 -1.74 -20.88
N SER A 137 -11.64 -2.74 -21.73
CA SER A 137 -12.11 -2.71 -23.12
C SER A 137 -12.71 -4.03 -23.53
N ARG A 138 -13.63 -3.96 -24.49
CA ARG A 138 -14.25 -5.14 -25.11
C ARG A 138 -13.29 -5.83 -26.08
#